data_AF-A0A935U3C6-F1
#
_entry.id   AF-A0A935U3C6-F1
#
_cell.length_a   1.000
_cell.length_b   1.000
_cell.length_c   1.000
_cell.angle_alpha   90.00
_cell.angle_beta   90.00
_cell.angle_gamma   90.00
#
_symmetry.space_group_name_H-M   'P 1'
#
loop_
_entity.id
_entity.type
_entity.pdbx_description
1 polymer ?
#
loop_
_entity_poly.entity_id
_entity_poly.type
_entity_poly.pdbx_seq_one_letter_code
_entity_poly.pdbx_strand_id
1 'polypeptide(L)'
;MALAPAARPSPLVLRALGALLGLALGAAALASLTAPAQAQQARSQRAWVKAVPDEATWKSYSRTQGADEFGKFIIDVRNDDIYFIDVNLFNLHADFVLGVLLKLPWTADNIREYNRNYERDKPRFVLGYITRHVKVNKWTFSFWEGDKIDPPRIAKVRQRLDGTFFIKNLTFRPDSPAQEQLIKEVARRGIPTITNNDLYKGASYQAFNKGRALGTLRVVPVGTPYESLTFERTDIVLLQESYPDITPVAGILASTFSTPLSHVNLRATAWGVPNAGNKQARDVAKGLDGKVVFFEVRDDGMTLREATAAEKEELRTRVVAARHVDLPPADLTNRDLAMLTRMRAKDVTIYGTKASNLGEIRTAALPGVNIPDGFGLPFFYYVRHLRQHGLDARVEAMLRDPRFATDTAWRKGELAALRSAIVKAPLDAAVLDPVQAGPPQARRRGRVRSLLHQRRGPARLQRRRPL
;
A
#
# COMPACT_ATOMS: atom_id res chain seq x y z
N MET A 1 58.18 -37.69 40.17
CA MET A 1 57.91 -36.36 39.59
C MET A 1 56.43 -36.09 39.78
N ALA A 2 56.00 -35.58 40.93
CA ALA A 2 56.12 -34.18 41.37
C ALA A 2 55.43 -33.25 40.36
N LEU A 3 54.37 -32.48 40.64
CA LEU A 3 53.49 -32.24 41.79
C LEU A 3 52.14 -31.85 41.12
N ALA A 4 50.99 -32.49 41.35
CA ALA A 4 50.13 -32.40 42.54
C ALA A 4 49.49 -30.99 42.74
N PRO A 5 48.29 -30.91 43.36
CA PRO A 5 47.04 -30.54 42.67
C PRO A 5 46.17 -29.58 43.52
N ALA A 6 44.84 -29.57 43.26
CA ALA A 6 43.77 -29.27 44.23
C ALA A 6 43.64 -27.79 44.69
N ALA A 7 42.51 -27.26 45.14
CA ALA A 7 41.10 -27.64 45.19
C ALA A 7 40.33 -26.34 45.51
N ARG A 8 39.02 -26.33 45.19
CA ARG A 8 38.03 -25.33 45.66
C ARG A 8 37.95 -25.34 47.20
N PRO A 9 37.54 -24.26 47.92
CA PRO A 9 36.14 -23.82 47.94
C PRO A 9 35.85 -22.31 48.09
N SER A 10 34.56 -22.05 47.91
CA SER A 10 33.69 -20.86 48.04
C SER A 10 33.49 -20.33 49.50
N PRO A 11 32.50 -19.46 49.79
CA PRO A 11 32.35 -18.01 49.56
C PRO A 11 32.11 -17.23 50.89
N LEU A 12 31.69 -15.95 50.81
CA LEU A 12 31.27 -15.03 51.92
C LEU A 12 32.47 -14.40 52.68
N VAL A 13 32.52 -13.13 53.12
CA VAL A 13 31.60 -12.25 53.87
C VAL A 13 32.21 -10.82 53.75
N LEU A 14 31.50 -9.84 53.19
CA LEU A 14 30.92 -8.66 53.90
C LEU A 14 31.91 -7.63 54.50
N ARG A 15 31.87 -6.39 53.97
CA ARG A 15 32.05 -5.06 54.63
C ARG A 15 33.43 -4.75 55.26
N ALA A 16 33.93 -3.52 55.38
CA ALA A 16 33.67 -2.18 54.89
C ALA A 16 34.76 -1.28 55.52
N LEU A 17 34.96 -0.07 54.97
CA LEU A 17 35.56 1.12 55.58
C LEU A 17 37.09 1.20 55.71
N GLY A 18 37.67 1.96 54.78
CA GLY A 18 38.87 2.78 55.00
C GLY A 18 38.60 4.15 54.37
N ALA A 19 38.30 5.14 55.21
CA ALA A 19 37.89 6.48 54.81
C ALA A 19 39.10 7.41 54.56
N LEU A 20 38.87 8.37 53.65
CA LEU A 20 39.32 9.77 53.73
C LEU A 20 40.81 10.08 53.94
N LEU A 21 41.48 10.55 52.88
CA LEU A 21 41.91 11.96 52.75
C LEU A 21 42.48 12.22 51.36
N GLY A 22 41.92 13.19 50.65
CA GLY A 22 42.35 13.61 49.32
C GLY A 22 41.43 14.71 48.78
N LEU A 23 41.23 15.75 49.60
CA LEU A 23 40.54 16.98 49.22
C LEU A 23 41.50 17.85 48.40
N ALA A 24 40.90 18.70 47.55
CA ALA A 24 41.50 19.82 46.82
C ALA A 24 42.10 19.51 45.44
N LEU A 25 41.23 19.19 44.47
CA LEU A 25 41.27 19.71 43.08
C LEU A 25 39.98 19.28 42.36
N GLY A 26 38.90 20.04 42.50
CA GLY A 26 37.63 19.72 41.86
C GLY A 26 36.46 20.65 42.16
N ALA A 27 36.71 21.91 42.52
CA ALA A 27 35.67 22.88 42.86
C ALA A 27 35.57 24.03 41.83
N ALA A 28 35.69 23.71 40.54
CA ALA A 28 35.53 24.69 39.46
C ALA A 28 35.01 24.06 38.16
N ALA A 29 33.88 23.32 38.19
CA ALA A 29 33.17 22.93 36.97
C ALA A 29 31.72 22.42 37.19
N LEU A 30 31.04 22.81 38.28
CA LEU A 30 29.66 22.37 38.58
C LEU A 30 28.77 23.56 38.94
N ALA A 31 28.75 24.57 38.07
CA ALA A 31 27.83 25.71 38.19
C ALA A 31 27.60 26.39 36.83
N SER A 32 27.19 25.66 35.78
CA SER A 32 26.72 26.27 34.52
C SER A 32 25.96 25.28 33.60
N LEU A 33 24.98 24.54 34.11
CA LEU A 33 24.00 23.85 33.25
C LEU A 33 22.58 23.93 33.84
N THR A 34 22.17 25.14 34.20
CA THR A 34 20.76 25.52 34.25
C THR A 34 20.47 26.48 33.11
N ALA A 35 20.67 25.99 31.88
CA ALA A 35 19.82 26.51 30.82
C ALA A 35 18.39 26.17 31.25
N PRO A 36 17.47 27.14 31.37
CA PRO A 36 16.08 26.77 31.51
C PRO A 36 15.78 25.95 30.26
N ALA A 37 15.50 24.67 30.43
CA ALA A 37 14.71 23.96 29.46
C ALA A 37 13.47 24.83 29.31
N GLN A 38 13.40 25.59 28.21
CA GLN A 38 12.14 26.11 27.76
C GLN A 38 11.29 24.87 27.65
N ALA A 39 10.45 24.65 28.67
CA ALA A 39 9.32 23.77 28.56
C ALA A 39 8.63 24.28 27.32
N GLN A 40 8.84 23.57 26.21
CA GLN A 40 8.10 23.79 24.99
C GLN A 40 6.69 23.44 25.43
N GLN A 41 5.99 24.49 25.86
CA GLN A 41 4.60 24.45 26.26
C GLN A 41 3.96 23.63 25.17
N ALA A 42 3.47 22.43 25.50
CA ALA A 42 2.85 21.56 24.53
C ALA A 42 1.63 22.34 24.03
N ARG A 43 1.83 23.13 22.97
CA ARG A 43 0.79 23.93 22.36
C ARG A 43 -0.21 22.88 21.91
N SER A 44 -1.38 22.87 22.55
CA SER A 44 -2.48 22.02 22.14
C SER A 44 -2.85 22.39 20.71
N GLN A 45 -2.28 21.69 19.75
CA GLN A 45 -2.51 21.91 18.34
C GLN A 45 -3.89 21.34 18.01
N ARG A 46 -4.70 22.12 17.30
CA ARG A 46 -5.99 21.61 16.81
C ARG A 46 -5.72 20.54 15.77
N ALA A 47 -6.60 19.54 15.72
CA ALA A 47 -6.54 18.48 14.73
C ALA A 47 -6.74 18.99 13.28
N TRP A 48 -7.26 20.21 13.12
CA TRP A 48 -7.52 20.89 11.85
C TRP A 48 -7.76 22.40 12.06
N VAL A 49 -7.66 23.18 10.98
CA VAL A 49 -7.96 24.63 10.93
C VAL A 49 -8.81 25.01 9.71
N LYS A 50 -9.53 26.13 9.79
CA LYS A 50 -10.32 26.69 8.66
C LYS A 50 -9.47 27.52 7.69
N ALA A 51 -8.28 27.94 8.09
CA ALA A 51 -7.37 28.72 7.27
C ALA A 51 -5.93 28.44 7.67
N VAL A 52 -5.02 28.60 6.71
CA VAL A 52 -3.57 28.56 6.90
C VAL A 52 -3.04 29.93 6.47
N PRO A 53 -2.97 30.91 7.40
CA PRO A 53 -2.66 32.29 7.09
C PRO A 53 -1.16 32.56 6.88
N ASP A 54 -0.29 31.63 7.28
CA ASP A 54 1.16 31.77 7.21
C ASP A 54 1.88 30.42 7.09
N GLU A 55 3.18 30.48 6.80
CA GLU A 55 4.05 29.31 6.66
C GLU A 55 4.24 28.56 8.00
N ALA A 56 4.18 29.25 9.14
CA ALA A 56 4.31 28.62 10.46
C ALA A 56 3.12 27.68 10.75
N THR A 57 1.92 28.13 10.41
CA THR A 57 0.70 27.31 10.46
C THR A 57 0.84 26.16 9.49
N TRP A 58 1.25 26.40 8.24
CA TRP A 58 1.45 25.33 7.25
C TRP A 58 2.34 24.20 7.78
N LYS A 59 3.52 24.54 8.34
CA LYS A 59 4.48 23.57 8.89
C LYS A 59 3.91 22.69 10.00
N SER A 60 2.88 23.16 10.68
CA SER A 60 2.21 22.39 11.75
C SER A 60 1.22 21.36 11.18
N TYR A 61 0.65 21.61 10.00
CA TYR A 61 -0.36 20.74 9.36
C TYR A 61 0.16 20.02 8.11
N SER A 62 1.41 20.21 7.73
CA SER A 62 2.08 19.59 6.60
C SER A 62 3.05 18.48 7.03
N ARG A 63 3.55 17.73 6.05
CA ARG A 63 4.65 16.78 6.22
C ARG A 63 5.55 16.79 4.99
N THR A 64 6.86 16.71 5.23
CA THR A 64 7.86 16.55 4.18
C THR A 64 8.03 15.07 3.82
N GLN A 65 8.02 14.79 2.52
CA GLN A 65 8.32 13.47 1.96
C GLN A 65 9.10 13.62 0.65
N GLY A 66 10.36 13.18 0.68
CA GLY A 66 11.27 13.35 -0.46
C GLY A 66 11.50 14.83 -0.76
N ALA A 67 11.24 15.24 -2.01
CA ALA A 67 11.43 16.62 -2.48
C ALA A 67 10.19 17.52 -2.29
N ASP A 68 9.13 16.99 -1.68
CA ASP A 68 7.83 17.64 -1.57
C ASP A 68 7.42 17.78 -0.09
N GLU A 69 6.81 18.92 0.23
CA GLU A 69 6.11 19.14 1.50
C GLU A 69 4.62 19.25 1.19
N PHE A 70 3.79 18.42 1.82
CA PHE A 70 2.38 18.32 1.47
C PHE A 70 1.46 18.44 2.68
N GLY A 71 0.25 18.91 2.39
CA GLY A 71 -0.85 19.04 3.32
C GLY A 71 -2.16 18.66 2.63
N LYS A 72 -3.23 18.54 3.40
CA LYS A 72 -4.54 18.10 2.90
C LYS A 72 -5.61 19.09 3.26
N PHE A 73 -6.56 19.28 2.36
CA PHE A 73 -7.77 20.03 2.63
C PHE A 73 -9.02 19.25 2.22
N ILE A 74 -10.14 19.60 2.85
CA ILE A 74 -11.48 19.09 2.56
C ILE A 74 -12.41 20.29 2.44
N ILE A 75 -13.25 20.32 1.41
CA ILE A 75 -14.34 21.31 1.29
C ILE A 75 -15.67 20.57 1.37
N ASP A 76 -16.56 20.96 2.29
CA ASP A 76 -17.95 20.49 2.31
C ASP A 76 -18.76 21.29 1.28
N VAL A 77 -19.26 20.60 0.26
CA VAL A 77 -19.95 21.20 -0.89
C VAL A 77 -21.29 21.82 -0.52
N ARG A 78 -21.85 21.50 0.66
CA ARG A 78 -23.16 22.00 1.09
C ARG A 78 -23.09 23.40 1.67
N ASN A 79 -22.03 23.71 2.40
CA ASN A 79 -21.88 24.95 3.15
C ASN A 79 -20.59 25.71 2.83
N ASP A 80 -19.76 25.19 1.92
CA ASP A 80 -18.47 25.74 1.50
C ASP A 80 -17.44 25.83 2.65
N ASP A 81 -17.63 25.11 3.76
CA ASP A 81 -16.62 25.03 4.82
C ASP A 81 -15.38 24.29 4.33
N ILE A 82 -14.20 24.84 4.62
CA ILE A 82 -12.91 24.22 4.33
C ILE A 82 -12.19 23.81 5.62
N TYR A 83 -11.54 22.65 5.57
CA TYR A 83 -10.80 22.04 6.66
C TYR A 83 -9.39 21.68 6.18
N PHE A 84 -8.37 22.33 6.71
CA PHE A 84 -6.97 21.89 6.57
C PHE A 84 -6.66 20.95 7.73
N ILE A 85 -6.35 19.70 7.41
CA ILE A 85 -6.22 18.64 8.42
C ILE A 85 -4.76 18.38 8.76
N ASP A 86 -4.47 18.03 10.01
CA ASP A 86 -3.13 17.65 10.41
C ASP A 86 -2.81 16.28 9.80
N VAL A 87 -1.89 16.27 8.82
CA VAL A 87 -1.50 15.05 8.11
C VAL A 87 -0.70 14.08 8.98
N ASN A 88 -0.16 14.52 10.11
CA ASN A 88 0.54 13.67 11.06
C ASN A 88 -0.45 12.93 11.98
N LEU A 89 -1.66 13.48 12.16
CA LEU A 89 -2.74 12.84 12.90
C LEU A 89 -3.66 12.00 12.00
N PHE A 90 -3.94 12.47 10.78
CA PHE A 90 -4.83 11.80 9.82
C PHE A 90 -4.09 11.41 8.53
N ASN A 91 -3.76 10.12 8.45
CA ASN A 91 -3.07 9.55 7.30
C ASN A 91 -3.93 9.56 6.04
N LEU A 92 -5.26 9.46 6.16
CA LEU A 92 -6.21 9.52 5.04
C LEU A 92 -7.25 10.63 5.27
N HIS A 93 -7.74 11.24 4.18
CA HIS A 93 -8.93 12.11 4.25
C HIS A 93 -10.12 11.38 4.90
N ALA A 94 -10.24 10.07 4.65
CA ALA A 94 -11.28 9.24 5.23
C ALA A 94 -11.23 9.17 6.76
N ASP A 95 -10.04 9.19 7.35
CA ASP A 95 -9.88 9.14 8.81
C ASP A 95 -10.50 10.38 9.46
N PHE A 96 -10.26 11.55 8.86
CA PHE A 96 -10.84 12.81 9.30
C PHE A 96 -12.34 12.89 9.00
N VAL A 97 -12.76 12.59 7.77
CA VAL A 97 -14.17 12.73 7.39
C VAL A 97 -15.04 11.78 8.21
N LEU A 98 -14.66 10.50 8.33
CA LEU A 98 -15.44 9.55 9.11
C LEU A 98 -15.33 9.82 10.60
N GLY A 99 -14.11 10.03 11.14
CA GLY A 99 -13.88 10.16 12.57
C GLY A 99 -14.35 11.49 13.17
N VAL A 100 -14.17 12.60 12.44
CA VAL A 100 -14.40 13.96 12.95
C VAL A 100 -15.67 14.58 12.39
N LEU A 101 -15.81 14.63 11.06
CA LEU A 101 -16.93 15.34 10.43
C LEU A 101 -18.26 14.56 10.50
N LEU A 102 -18.21 13.25 10.23
CA LEU A 102 -19.40 12.40 10.19
C LEU A 102 -19.61 11.62 11.49
N LYS A 103 -18.57 11.47 12.33
CA LYS A 103 -18.58 10.65 13.55
C LYS A 103 -19.09 9.23 13.31
N LEU A 104 -18.65 8.64 12.19
CA LEU A 104 -19.03 7.30 11.74
C LEU A 104 -17.88 6.30 11.93
N PRO A 105 -18.18 5.05 12.29
CA PRO A 105 -17.17 4.01 12.38
C PRO A 105 -16.63 3.61 11.00
N TRP A 106 -15.40 3.10 10.98
CA TRP A 106 -14.73 2.60 9.77
C TRP A 106 -15.30 1.25 9.30
N THR A 107 -16.53 1.29 8.76
CA THR A 107 -17.22 0.12 8.20
C THR A 107 -17.12 0.10 6.69
N ALA A 108 -17.25 -1.09 6.08
CA ALA A 108 -17.21 -1.22 4.63
C ALA A 108 -18.30 -0.40 3.94
N ASP A 109 -19.47 -0.23 4.57
CA ASP A 109 -20.60 0.52 4.01
C ASP A 109 -20.30 2.02 4.05
N ASN A 110 -19.80 2.52 5.18
CA ASN A 110 -19.42 3.93 5.34
C ASN A 110 -18.27 4.32 4.41
N ILE A 111 -17.30 3.43 4.19
CA ILE A 111 -16.20 3.66 3.24
C ILE A 111 -16.71 3.67 1.80
N ARG A 112 -17.63 2.77 1.42
CA ARG A 112 -18.24 2.80 0.08
C ARG A 112 -19.00 4.10 -0.14
N GLU A 113 -19.73 4.55 0.86
CA GLU A 113 -20.46 5.82 0.82
C GLU A 113 -19.51 7.02 0.71
N TYR A 114 -18.49 7.07 1.57
CA TYR A 114 -17.43 8.08 1.54
C TYR A 114 -16.72 8.13 0.18
N ASN A 115 -16.41 6.98 -0.41
CA ASN A 115 -15.71 6.92 -1.70
C ASN A 115 -16.52 7.50 -2.87
N ARG A 116 -17.84 7.68 -2.73
CA ARG A 116 -18.63 8.42 -3.73
C ARG A 116 -18.16 9.86 -3.90
N ASN A 117 -17.45 10.42 -2.92
CA ASN A 117 -16.80 11.74 -3.04
C ASN A 117 -15.64 11.79 -4.06
N TYR A 118 -15.19 10.65 -4.61
CA TYR A 118 -14.24 10.64 -5.74
C TYR A 118 -14.93 10.63 -7.10
N GLU A 119 -16.24 10.38 -7.16
CA GLU A 119 -17.00 10.39 -8.42
C GLU A 119 -17.27 11.80 -8.94
N ARG A 120 -17.76 11.90 -10.17
CA ARG A 120 -18.04 13.20 -10.81
C ARG A 120 -19.08 13.98 -10.03
N ASP A 121 -20.08 13.31 -9.48
CA ASP A 121 -21.08 13.93 -8.62
C ASP A 121 -20.69 13.74 -7.15
N LYS A 122 -20.15 14.82 -6.58
CA LYS A 122 -19.70 14.86 -5.18
C LYS A 122 -20.92 14.91 -4.26
N PRO A 123 -21.21 13.88 -3.44
CA PRO A 123 -22.37 13.90 -2.54
C PRO A 123 -22.18 14.87 -1.37
N ARG A 124 -20.93 15.11 -0.95
CA ARG A 124 -20.66 16.01 0.18
C ARG A 124 -19.30 16.69 0.20
N PHE A 125 -18.23 16.04 -0.23
CA PHE A 125 -16.88 16.55 0.00
C PHE A 125 -16.07 16.62 -1.29
N VAL A 126 -15.26 17.67 -1.39
CA VAL A 126 -14.11 17.72 -2.30
C VAL A 126 -12.86 17.48 -1.46
N LEU A 127 -12.00 16.58 -1.92
CA LEU A 127 -10.86 16.06 -1.17
C LEU A 127 -9.58 16.40 -1.95
N GLY A 128 -8.77 17.31 -1.43
CA GLY A 128 -7.61 17.81 -2.15
C GLY A 128 -6.34 17.86 -1.32
N TYR A 129 -5.25 18.14 -2.02
CA TYR A 129 -3.90 18.27 -1.51
C TYR A 129 -3.35 19.64 -1.86
N ILE A 130 -2.51 20.17 -0.98
CA ILE A 130 -1.58 21.26 -1.32
C ILE A 130 -0.18 20.69 -1.23
N THR A 131 0.68 21.06 -2.18
CA THR A 131 2.05 20.59 -2.23
C THR A 131 2.99 21.75 -2.53
N ARG A 132 3.98 21.93 -1.66
CA ARG A 132 5.17 22.73 -1.92
C ARG A 132 6.25 21.82 -2.48
N HIS A 133 6.60 22.04 -3.73
CA HIS A 133 7.69 21.36 -4.41
C HIS A 133 8.99 22.09 -4.09
N VAL A 134 9.71 21.59 -3.08
CA VAL A 134 10.82 22.29 -2.41
C VAL A 134 11.93 22.65 -3.40
N LYS A 135 12.30 21.71 -4.28
CA LYS A 135 13.40 21.89 -5.24
C LYS A 135 13.16 23.01 -6.27
N VAL A 136 11.91 23.21 -6.68
CA VAL A 136 11.54 24.20 -7.71
C VAL A 136 10.78 25.39 -7.13
N ASN A 137 10.65 25.44 -5.80
CA ASN A 137 9.91 26.43 -5.03
C ASN A 137 8.53 26.77 -5.63
N LYS A 138 7.75 25.74 -5.99
CA LYS A 138 6.40 25.91 -6.55
C LYS A 138 5.35 25.35 -5.60
N TRP A 139 4.21 26.02 -5.55
CA TRP A 139 3.02 25.58 -4.82
C TRP A 139 1.93 25.13 -5.76
N THR A 140 1.42 23.93 -5.53
CA THR A 140 0.31 23.38 -6.32
C THR A 140 -0.80 22.90 -5.42
N PHE A 141 -2.00 22.83 -5.99
CA PHE A 141 -3.08 22.03 -5.44
C PHE A 141 -3.47 20.94 -6.43
N SER A 142 -3.83 19.78 -5.91
CA SER A 142 -4.20 18.61 -6.71
C SER A 142 -5.27 17.76 -6.01
N PHE A 143 -5.74 16.74 -6.72
CA PHE A 143 -6.73 15.78 -6.24
C PHE A 143 -6.18 14.37 -6.41
N TRP A 144 -6.76 13.39 -5.74
CA TRP A 144 -6.35 12.00 -5.92
C TRP A 144 -6.51 11.58 -7.40
N GLU A 145 -5.63 10.71 -7.89
CA GLU A 145 -5.54 10.32 -9.32
C GLU A 145 -6.86 9.80 -9.91
N GLY A 146 -7.65 9.10 -9.09
CA GLY A 146 -8.96 8.55 -9.46
C GLY A 146 -10.14 9.50 -9.21
N ASP A 147 -9.88 10.72 -8.73
CA ASP A 147 -10.93 11.72 -8.55
C ASP A 147 -11.41 12.26 -9.90
N LYS A 148 -12.72 12.17 -10.14
CA LYS A 148 -13.40 12.66 -11.35
C LYS A 148 -13.85 14.12 -11.22
N ILE A 149 -13.03 14.97 -10.59
CA ILE A 149 -13.26 16.41 -10.45
C ILE A 149 -13.36 17.06 -11.83
N ASP A 150 -14.25 18.04 -11.98
CA ASP A 150 -14.48 18.75 -13.23
C ASP A 150 -13.99 20.21 -13.16
N PRO A 151 -13.72 20.86 -14.31
CA PRO A 151 -13.17 22.22 -14.35
C PRO A 151 -13.96 23.28 -13.57
N PRO A 152 -15.32 23.29 -13.55
CA PRO A 152 -16.07 24.22 -12.71
C PRO A 152 -15.79 24.05 -11.21
N ARG A 153 -15.66 22.82 -10.71
CA ARG A 153 -15.33 22.59 -9.30
C ARG A 153 -13.88 22.91 -8.99
N ILE A 154 -12.94 22.65 -9.91
CA ILE A 154 -11.54 23.10 -9.77
C ILE A 154 -11.48 24.62 -9.56
N ALA A 155 -12.29 25.39 -10.30
CA ALA A 155 -12.38 26.84 -10.12
C ALA A 155 -12.91 27.25 -8.74
N LYS A 156 -13.97 26.58 -8.25
CA LYS A 156 -14.50 26.84 -6.90
C LYS A 156 -13.49 26.51 -5.80
N VAL A 157 -12.80 25.37 -5.92
CA VAL A 157 -11.73 24.98 -5.00
C VAL A 157 -10.63 26.03 -4.98
N ARG A 158 -10.19 26.47 -6.16
CA ARG A 158 -9.15 27.49 -6.30
C ARG A 158 -9.54 28.81 -5.62
N GLN A 159 -10.77 29.28 -5.85
CA GLN A 159 -11.32 30.47 -5.20
C GLN A 159 -11.39 30.31 -3.68
N ARG A 160 -11.81 29.14 -3.19
CA ARG A 160 -11.86 28.88 -1.75
C ARG A 160 -10.46 28.92 -1.13
N LEU A 161 -9.48 28.31 -1.79
CA LEU A 161 -8.08 28.35 -1.37
C LEU A 161 -7.49 29.77 -1.38
N ASP A 162 -7.88 30.64 -2.32
CA ASP A 162 -7.49 32.06 -2.26
C ASP A 162 -7.98 32.76 -1.00
N GLY A 163 -9.17 32.40 -0.51
CA GLY A 163 -9.70 32.99 0.72
C GLY A 163 -9.01 32.49 1.99
N THR A 164 -8.47 31.28 1.98
CA THR A 164 -8.09 30.58 3.23
C THR A 164 -6.66 30.09 3.30
N PHE A 165 -5.88 30.19 2.21
CA PHE A 165 -4.47 29.80 2.17
C PHE A 165 -3.59 31.04 1.91
N PHE A 166 -2.43 31.10 2.56
CA PHE A 166 -1.53 32.25 2.48
C PHE A 166 -0.92 32.45 1.09
N ILE A 167 -0.64 31.37 0.36
CA ILE A 167 -0.24 31.44 -1.05
C ILE A 167 -1.49 31.63 -1.91
N LYS A 168 -1.57 32.78 -2.57
CA LYS A 168 -2.60 33.08 -3.57
C LYS A 168 -2.16 32.57 -4.94
N ASN A 169 -3.08 32.44 -5.89
CA ASN A 169 -2.74 32.02 -7.26
C ASN A 169 -2.09 30.64 -7.35
N LEU A 170 -2.53 29.73 -6.46
CA LEU A 170 -2.12 28.32 -6.49
C LEU A 170 -2.35 27.70 -7.87
N THR A 171 -1.35 26.95 -8.32
CA THR A 171 -1.36 26.29 -9.63
C THR A 171 -2.04 24.93 -9.51
N PHE A 172 -2.97 24.64 -10.41
CA PHE A 172 -3.57 23.30 -10.50
C PHE A 172 -2.56 22.33 -11.12
N ARG A 173 -2.33 21.21 -10.44
CA ARG A 173 -1.48 20.11 -10.90
C ARG A 173 -2.33 18.84 -11.00
N PRO A 174 -2.54 18.27 -12.20
CA PRO A 174 -3.24 16.99 -12.32
C PRO A 174 -2.37 15.84 -11.82
N ASP A 175 -3.01 14.84 -11.23
CA ASP A 175 -2.36 13.61 -10.74
C ASP A 175 -2.67 12.37 -11.60
N SER A 176 -3.38 12.53 -12.72
CA SER A 176 -3.64 11.45 -13.68
C SER A 176 -3.77 11.93 -15.13
N PRO A 177 -3.54 11.04 -16.13
CA PRO A 177 -3.75 11.36 -17.54
C PRO A 177 -5.17 11.84 -17.84
N ALA A 178 -6.18 11.31 -17.13
CA ALA A 178 -7.57 11.76 -17.27
C ALA A 178 -7.75 13.22 -16.81
N GLN A 179 -7.10 13.60 -15.69
CA GLN A 179 -7.12 14.99 -15.21
C GLN A 179 -6.27 15.92 -16.08
N GLU A 180 -5.20 15.43 -16.72
CA GLU A 180 -4.41 16.21 -17.68
C GLU A 180 -5.23 16.69 -18.88
N GLN A 181 -6.23 15.92 -19.32
CA GLN A 181 -7.16 16.35 -20.37
C GLN A 181 -7.97 17.60 -19.98
N LEU A 182 -8.10 17.89 -18.68
CA LEU A 182 -8.83 19.05 -18.17
C LEU A 182 -8.01 20.34 -18.24
N ILE A 183 -6.68 20.27 -18.40
CA ILE A 183 -5.76 21.43 -18.34
C ILE A 183 -6.23 22.57 -19.25
N LYS A 184 -6.57 22.27 -20.51
CA LYS A 184 -6.98 23.30 -21.48
C LYS A 184 -8.24 24.04 -21.05
N GLU A 185 -9.19 23.36 -20.41
CA GLU A 185 -10.40 24.01 -19.90
C GLU A 185 -10.14 24.77 -18.60
N VAL A 186 -9.35 24.20 -17.69
CA VAL A 186 -8.94 24.86 -16.44
C VAL A 186 -8.17 26.15 -16.72
N ALA A 187 -7.25 26.13 -17.69
CA ALA A 187 -6.49 27.30 -18.12
C ALA A 187 -7.39 28.38 -18.75
N ARG A 188 -8.38 27.99 -19.57
CA ARG A 188 -9.39 28.92 -20.13
C ARG A 188 -10.23 29.61 -19.05
N ARG A 189 -10.30 29.05 -17.84
CA ARG A 189 -10.95 29.64 -16.66
C ARG A 189 -10.01 30.53 -15.84
N GLY A 190 -8.83 30.86 -16.36
CA GLY A 190 -7.85 31.73 -15.70
C GLY A 190 -7.06 31.07 -14.57
N ILE A 191 -7.11 29.75 -14.44
CA ILE A 191 -6.42 29.02 -13.38
C ILE A 191 -5.06 28.57 -13.93
N PRO A 192 -3.93 28.95 -13.29
CA PRO A 192 -2.63 28.47 -13.73
C PRO A 192 -2.55 26.96 -13.58
N THR A 193 -1.98 26.28 -14.57
CA THR A 193 -1.82 24.83 -14.60
C THR A 193 -0.37 24.42 -14.77
N ILE A 194 0.05 23.31 -14.16
CA ILE A 194 1.37 22.73 -14.36
C ILE A 194 1.26 21.21 -14.40
N THR A 195 1.89 20.57 -15.40
CA THR A 195 1.97 19.11 -15.42
C THR A 195 3.07 18.61 -14.49
N ASN A 196 3.03 17.34 -14.11
CA ASN A 196 4.18 16.72 -13.42
C ASN A 196 5.46 16.82 -14.26
N ASN A 197 5.34 16.66 -15.58
CA ASN A 197 6.46 16.81 -16.50
C ASN A 197 7.10 18.22 -16.43
N ASP A 198 6.27 19.26 -16.30
CA ASP A 198 6.68 20.66 -16.19
C ASP A 198 7.26 21.01 -14.83
N LEU A 199 6.70 20.44 -13.77
CA LEU A 199 7.10 20.70 -12.40
C LEU A 199 8.46 20.08 -12.09
N TYR A 200 8.68 18.85 -12.52
CA TYR A 200 9.95 18.14 -12.36
C TYR A 200 10.89 18.43 -13.55
N LYS A 201 10.73 19.57 -14.25
CA LYS A 201 11.55 19.99 -15.40
C LYS A 201 13.06 19.99 -15.13
N GLY A 202 13.49 20.16 -13.88
CA GLY A 202 14.91 20.20 -13.51
C GLY A 202 15.59 18.84 -13.24
N ALA A 203 14.85 17.74 -13.10
CA ALA A 203 15.43 16.43 -12.85
C ALA A 203 15.17 15.53 -14.07
N SER A 204 16.23 15.17 -14.81
CA SER A 204 16.15 14.13 -15.85
C SER A 204 15.91 12.74 -15.23
N TYR A 205 16.16 12.62 -13.93
CA TYR A 205 16.15 11.38 -13.17
C TYR A 205 15.61 11.59 -11.74
N GLN A 206 14.85 10.63 -11.23
CA GLN A 206 14.43 10.56 -9.83
C GLN A 206 14.43 9.13 -9.33
N ALA A 207 15.17 8.86 -8.26
CA ALA A 207 15.08 7.60 -7.53
C ALA A 207 13.83 7.61 -6.63
N PHE A 208 12.96 6.61 -6.78
CA PHE A 208 11.82 6.38 -5.89
C PHE A 208 12.10 5.25 -4.90
N ASN A 209 12.75 4.18 -5.35
CA ASN A 209 13.23 3.10 -4.50
C ASN A 209 14.57 2.58 -5.02
N LYS A 210 15.60 2.61 -4.18
CA LYS A 210 16.94 2.14 -4.54
C LYS A 210 17.01 0.63 -4.56
N GLY A 211 17.91 0.10 -5.36
CA GLY A 211 18.17 -1.33 -5.42
C GLY A 211 18.68 -1.76 -6.77
N ARG A 212 18.86 -3.08 -6.90
CA ARG A 212 19.27 -3.72 -8.15
C ARG A 212 18.41 -4.94 -8.43
N ALA A 213 18.15 -5.20 -9.71
CA ALA A 213 17.39 -6.35 -10.16
C ALA A 213 17.91 -6.86 -11.51
N LEU A 214 17.71 -8.17 -11.70
CA LEU A 214 17.84 -8.84 -12.98
C LEU A 214 16.44 -9.27 -13.41
N GLY A 215 16.10 -9.04 -14.68
CA GLY A 215 14.78 -9.37 -15.17
C GLY A 215 14.59 -9.12 -16.65
N THR A 216 13.48 -9.58 -17.21
CA THR A 216 13.14 -9.32 -18.61
C THR A 216 12.56 -7.93 -18.75
N LEU A 217 13.16 -7.07 -19.57
CA LEU A 217 12.60 -5.74 -19.82
C LEU A 217 11.31 -5.86 -20.63
N ARG A 218 10.26 -5.18 -20.18
CA ARG A 218 8.97 -5.06 -20.88
C ARG A 218 8.65 -3.59 -21.06
N VAL A 219 8.72 -3.12 -22.30
CA VAL A 219 8.33 -1.75 -22.65
C VAL A 219 6.82 -1.69 -22.89
N VAL A 220 6.10 -0.97 -22.03
CA VAL A 220 4.63 -0.85 -22.14
C VAL A 220 4.30 0.25 -23.14
N PRO A 221 3.62 -0.04 -24.27
CA PRO A 221 3.22 0.99 -25.22
C PRO A 221 2.31 2.06 -24.60
N VAL A 222 2.41 3.29 -25.10
CA VAL A 222 1.50 4.39 -24.73
C VAL A 222 0.08 4.04 -25.17
N GLY A 223 -0.91 4.33 -24.32
CA GLY A 223 -2.33 4.03 -24.55
C GLY A 223 -2.72 2.58 -24.23
N THR A 224 -1.82 1.78 -23.64
CA THR A 224 -2.14 0.40 -23.25
C THR A 224 -3.16 0.41 -22.10
N PRO A 225 -4.34 -0.22 -22.23
CA PRO A 225 -5.31 -0.25 -21.15
C PRO A 225 -4.77 -0.99 -19.92
N TYR A 226 -5.01 -0.47 -18.72
CA TYR A 226 -4.56 -1.07 -17.46
C TYR A 226 -4.97 -2.56 -17.35
N GLU A 227 -6.18 -2.91 -17.77
CA GLU A 227 -6.74 -4.26 -17.67
C GLU A 227 -5.99 -5.29 -18.54
N SER A 228 -5.24 -4.81 -19.53
CA SER A 228 -4.43 -5.62 -20.43
C SER A 228 -3.01 -5.85 -19.91
N LEU A 229 -2.53 -5.00 -18.99
CA LEU A 229 -1.20 -5.13 -18.39
C LEU A 229 -1.09 -6.43 -17.61
N THR A 230 -0.15 -7.29 -18.03
CA THR A 230 0.15 -8.53 -17.33
C THR A 230 1.66 -8.72 -17.32
N PHE A 231 2.24 -8.75 -16.12
CA PHE A 231 3.68 -8.88 -15.93
C PHE A 231 3.99 -10.07 -15.02
N GLU A 232 5.13 -10.70 -15.28
CA GLU A 232 5.73 -11.71 -14.42
C GLU A 232 6.54 -11.05 -13.30
N ARG A 233 6.76 -11.79 -12.21
CA ARG A 233 7.56 -11.30 -11.07
C ARG A 233 9.01 -11.00 -11.43
N THR A 234 9.49 -11.57 -12.52
CA THR A 234 10.84 -11.38 -13.06
C THR A 234 10.90 -10.27 -14.11
N ASP A 235 9.77 -9.66 -14.47
CA ASP A 235 9.78 -8.57 -15.45
C ASP A 235 10.28 -7.27 -14.81
N ILE A 236 11.02 -6.48 -15.58
CA ILE A 236 11.34 -5.10 -15.27
C ILE A 236 10.55 -4.27 -16.28
N VAL A 237 9.70 -3.36 -15.80
CA VAL A 237 8.76 -2.67 -16.69
C VAL A 237 9.19 -1.24 -16.97
N LEU A 238 9.08 -0.82 -18.23
CA LEU A 238 9.11 0.59 -18.60
C LEU A 238 7.67 1.09 -18.77
N LEU A 239 7.21 1.87 -17.79
CA LEU A 239 5.90 2.51 -17.80
C LEU A 239 6.01 3.90 -18.43
N GLN A 240 5.20 4.13 -19.45
CA GLN A 240 5.29 5.36 -20.23
C GLN A 240 4.19 6.37 -19.91
N GLU A 241 3.25 5.94 -19.09
CA GLU A 241 2.10 6.68 -18.59
C GLU A 241 1.85 6.22 -17.14
N SER A 242 1.06 7.00 -16.42
CA SER A 242 0.65 6.63 -15.05
C SER A 242 -0.44 5.56 -15.09
N TYR A 243 -0.26 4.51 -14.29
CA TYR A 243 -1.22 3.43 -14.11
C TYR A 243 -1.74 3.41 -12.66
N PRO A 244 -3.04 3.13 -12.45
CA PRO A 244 -3.63 3.12 -11.12
C PRO A 244 -3.10 1.97 -10.25
N ASP A 245 -2.59 0.91 -10.87
CA ASP A 245 -2.02 -0.22 -10.18
C ASP A 245 -1.04 -1.00 -11.07
N ILE A 246 -0.29 -1.92 -10.47
CA ILE A 246 0.61 -2.85 -11.15
C ILE A 246 0.65 -4.20 -10.41
N THR A 247 0.84 -5.29 -11.15
CA THR A 247 1.19 -6.61 -10.58
C THR A 247 2.62 -6.62 -10.03
N PRO A 248 3.00 -7.55 -9.15
CA PRO A 248 4.39 -7.66 -8.69
C PRO A 248 5.36 -7.89 -9.85
N VAL A 249 6.43 -7.10 -9.87
CA VAL A 249 7.50 -7.07 -10.89
C VAL A 249 8.86 -6.99 -10.20
N ALA A 250 9.95 -7.24 -10.92
CA ALA A 250 11.32 -7.16 -10.41
C ALA A 250 11.89 -5.73 -10.38
N GLY A 251 11.30 -4.80 -11.13
CA GLY A 251 11.72 -3.40 -11.16
C GLY A 251 10.79 -2.52 -11.99
N ILE A 252 10.82 -1.22 -11.74
CA ILE A 252 9.97 -0.22 -12.41
C ILE A 252 10.82 0.95 -12.88
N LEU A 253 10.69 1.29 -14.16
CA LEU A 253 11.22 2.50 -14.76
C LEU A 253 10.07 3.28 -15.37
N ALA A 254 9.89 4.55 -15.02
CA ALA A 254 8.83 5.39 -15.56
C ALA A 254 9.40 6.51 -16.45
N SER A 255 8.87 6.72 -17.66
CA SER A 255 9.25 7.87 -18.50
C SER A 255 8.53 9.16 -18.16
N THR A 256 7.37 9.05 -17.50
CA THR A 256 6.63 10.18 -16.91
C THR A 256 6.80 10.16 -15.40
N PHE A 257 7.20 11.28 -14.81
CA PHE A 257 7.31 11.35 -13.36
C PHE A 257 5.92 11.28 -12.72
N SER A 258 5.76 10.31 -11.82
CA SER A 258 4.65 10.26 -10.90
C SER A 258 5.08 10.84 -9.55
N THR A 259 4.13 11.18 -8.67
CA THR A 259 4.47 11.62 -7.32
C THR A 259 5.07 10.45 -6.53
N PRO A 260 5.97 10.69 -5.57
CA PRO A 260 6.49 9.64 -4.68
C PRO A 260 5.40 8.83 -3.96
N LEU A 261 4.20 9.40 -3.83
CA LEU A 261 3.04 8.82 -3.17
C LEU A 261 2.10 8.02 -4.07
N SER A 262 2.40 7.90 -5.37
CA SER A 262 1.58 7.08 -6.26
C SER A 262 1.54 5.63 -5.80
N HIS A 263 0.41 4.97 -6.06
CA HIS A 263 0.19 3.60 -5.61
C HIS A 263 1.24 2.62 -6.16
N VAL A 264 1.71 2.85 -7.40
CA VAL A 264 2.82 2.12 -8.01
C VAL A 264 4.12 2.31 -7.23
N ASN A 265 4.45 3.55 -6.84
CA ASN A 265 5.67 3.84 -6.09
C ASN A 265 5.65 3.20 -4.70
N LEU A 266 4.52 3.30 -3.98
CA LEU A 266 4.34 2.66 -2.67
C LEU A 266 4.47 1.12 -2.75
N ARG A 267 3.92 0.50 -3.79
CA ARG A 267 4.04 -0.95 -4.01
C ARG A 267 5.48 -1.36 -4.30
N ALA A 268 6.19 -0.61 -5.13
CA ALA A 268 7.58 -0.89 -5.44
C ALA A 268 8.46 -0.88 -4.17
N THR A 269 8.24 0.10 -3.27
CA THR A 269 8.90 0.14 -1.96
C THR A 269 8.50 -1.06 -1.10
N ALA A 270 7.22 -1.42 -1.04
CA ALA A 270 6.74 -2.56 -0.26
C ALA A 270 7.31 -3.91 -0.75
N TRP A 271 7.59 -4.04 -2.04
CA TRP A 271 8.25 -5.22 -2.61
C TRP A 271 9.77 -5.18 -2.54
N GLY A 272 10.35 -4.03 -2.16
CA GLY A 272 11.81 -3.86 -2.11
C GLY A 272 12.45 -3.88 -3.49
N VAL A 273 11.74 -3.45 -4.54
CA VAL A 273 12.23 -3.52 -5.94
C VAL A 273 12.71 -2.15 -6.43
N PRO A 274 13.78 -2.09 -7.26
CA PRO A 274 14.27 -0.83 -7.81
C PRO A 274 13.17 -0.09 -8.59
N ASN A 275 13.04 1.20 -8.31
CA ASN A 275 12.04 2.08 -8.92
C ASN A 275 12.60 3.47 -9.19
N ALA A 276 12.54 3.93 -10.44
CA ALA A 276 12.98 5.26 -10.83
C ALA A 276 12.09 5.88 -11.91
N GLY A 277 12.05 7.22 -11.92
CA GLY A 277 11.62 8.00 -13.07
C GLY A 277 12.81 8.48 -13.87
N ASN A 278 12.77 8.38 -15.20
CA ASN A 278 13.79 8.96 -16.08
C ASN A 278 13.15 9.44 -17.38
N LYS A 279 13.34 10.71 -17.73
CA LYS A 279 12.78 11.30 -18.97
C LYS A 279 13.31 10.64 -20.25
N GLN A 280 14.55 10.16 -20.21
CA GLN A 280 15.21 9.45 -21.30
C GLN A 280 15.00 7.95 -21.23
N ALA A 281 14.09 7.45 -20.38
CA ALA A 281 13.90 6.01 -20.18
C ALA A 281 13.63 5.24 -21.49
N ARG A 282 12.92 5.83 -22.45
CA ARG A 282 12.74 5.24 -23.79
C ARG A 282 14.06 5.05 -24.53
N ASP A 283 14.92 6.06 -24.49
CA ASP A 283 16.20 6.03 -25.19
C ASP A 283 17.15 5.03 -24.54
N VAL A 284 17.19 5.00 -23.20
CA VAL A 284 17.98 4.02 -22.44
C VAL A 284 17.47 2.59 -22.65
N ALA A 285 16.15 2.39 -22.83
CA ALA A 285 15.54 1.08 -23.08
C ALA A 285 15.63 0.62 -24.55
N LYS A 286 16.13 1.46 -25.46
CA LYS A 286 16.12 1.18 -26.90
C LYS A 286 16.92 -0.10 -27.22
N GLY A 287 16.28 -1.06 -27.87
CA GLY A 287 16.90 -2.34 -28.24
C GLY A 287 17.09 -3.33 -27.09
N LEU A 288 16.54 -3.03 -25.90
CA LEU A 288 16.55 -3.91 -24.73
C LEU A 288 15.20 -4.58 -24.47
N ASP A 289 14.13 -4.17 -25.15
CA ASP A 289 12.80 -4.75 -24.96
C ASP A 289 12.80 -6.26 -25.24
N GLY A 290 12.20 -7.03 -24.34
CA GLY A 290 12.20 -8.50 -24.36
C GLY A 290 13.51 -9.17 -23.93
N LYS A 291 14.60 -8.42 -23.70
CA LYS A 291 15.87 -8.98 -23.24
C LYS A 291 15.94 -9.06 -21.72
N VAL A 292 16.79 -9.95 -21.21
CA VAL A 292 17.17 -9.94 -19.79
C VAL A 292 18.16 -8.80 -19.55
N VAL A 293 17.82 -7.91 -18.62
CA VAL A 293 18.56 -6.70 -18.30
C VAL A 293 19.00 -6.68 -16.85
N PHE A 294 20.10 -6.00 -16.59
CA PHE A 294 20.50 -5.52 -15.27
C PHE A 294 19.97 -4.10 -15.09
N PHE A 295 19.21 -3.89 -14.01
CA PHE A 295 18.67 -2.60 -13.63
C PHE A 295 19.10 -2.24 -12.23
N GLU A 296 19.70 -1.06 -12.06
CA GLU A 296 20.12 -0.52 -10.78
C GLU A 296 19.67 0.93 -10.64
N VAL A 297 19.15 1.27 -9.46
CA VAL A 297 18.67 2.60 -9.08
C VAL A 297 19.48 3.11 -7.89
N ARG A 298 20.17 4.23 -8.08
CA ARG A 298 20.98 4.95 -7.08
C ARG A 298 20.40 6.35 -6.85
N ASP A 299 20.89 7.08 -5.86
CA ASP A 299 20.34 8.42 -5.55
C ASP A 299 20.55 9.43 -6.70
N ASP A 300 21.66 9.31 -7.43
CA ASP A 300 22.12 10.25 -8.46
C ASP A 300 21.92 9.74 -9.90
N GLY A 301 21.61 8.46 -10.08
CA GLY A 301 21.39 7.89 -11.41
C GLY A 301 20.93 6.44 -11.41
N MET A 302 20.73 5.92 -12.62
CA MET A 302 20.38 4.52 -12.84
C MET A 302 21.31 3.87 -13.85
N THR A 303 21.40 2.55 -13.80
CA THR A 303 22.00 1.73 -14.85
C THR A 303 20.94 0.80 -15.40
N LEU A 304 20.75 0.81 -16.72
CA LEU A 304 19.95 -0.17 -17.43
C LEU A 304 20.77 -0.67 -18.62
N ARG A 305 21.10 -1.97 -18.64
CA ARG A 305 21.90 -2.59 -19.68
C ARG A 305 21.49 -4.04 -19.89
N GLU A 306 21.85 -4.63 -21.02
CA GLU A 306 21.72 -6.07 -21.18
C GLU A 306 22.52 -6.82 -20.10
N ALA A 307 21.93 -7.89 -19.56
CA ALA A 307 22.57 -8.74 -18.58
C ALA A 307 23.71 -9.56 -19.24
N THR A 308 24.79 -9.76 -18.51
CA THR A 308 25.89 -10.65 -18.91
C THR A 308 25.44 -12.11 -18.92
N ALA A 309 26.21 -13.00 -19.54
CA ALA A 309 25.91 -14.44 -19.54
C ALA A 309 25.81 -15.02 -18.11
N ALA A 310 26.72 -14.60 -17.21
CA ALA A 310 26.71 -15.01 -15.82
C ALA A 310 25.45 -14.53 -15.07
N GLU A 311 25.05 -13.27 -15.29
CA GLU A 311 23.82 -12.71 -14.70
C GLU A 311 22.55 -13.39 -15.23
N LYS A 312 22.52 -13.75 -16.52
CA LYS A 312 21.40 -14.51 -17.10
C LYS A 312 21.27 -15.90 -16.46
N GLU A 313 22.40 -16.58 -16.23
CA GLU A 313 22.40 -17.89 -15.58
C GLU A 313 22.05 -17.81 -14.09
N GLU A 314 22.50 -16.75 -13.40
CA GLU A 314 22.10 -16.46 -12.02
C GLU A 314 20.58 -16.29 -11.92
N LEU A 315 19.97 -15.49 -12.81
CA LEU A 315 18.53 -15.31 -12.85
C LEU A 315 17.81 -16.65 -13.11
N ARG A 316 18.29 -17.44 -14.05
CA ARG A 316 17.73 -18.77 -14.36
C ARG A 316 17.76 -19.68 -13.13
N THR A 317 18.91 -19.78 -12.47
CA THR A 317 19.09 -20.61 -11.26
C THR A 317 18.16 -20.15 -10.15
N ARG A 318 18.06 -18.84 -9.91
CA ARG A 318 17.17 -18.25 -8.90
C ARG A 318 15.70 -18.56 -9.18
N VAL A 319 15.27 -18.45 -10.43
CA VAL A 319 13.89 -18.76 -10.83
C VAL A 319 13.58 -20.24 -10.63
N VAL A 320 14.51 -21.15 -10.96
CA VAL A 320 14.34 -22.59 -10.73
C VAL A 320 14.25 -22.89 -9.23
N ALA A 321 15.14 -22.34 -8.41
CA ALA A 321 15.12 -22.52 -6.96
C ALA A 321 13.81 -21.99 -6.33
N ALA A 322 13.32 -20.83 -6.79
CA ALA A 322 12.08 -20.24 -6.29
C ALA A 322 10.81 -21.01 -6.67
N ARG A 323 10.86 -21.91 -7.66
CA ARG A 323 9.73 -22.79 -8.02
C ARG A 323 9.51 -23.91 -7.00
N HIS A 324 10.50 -24.20 -6.16
CA HIS A 324 10.38 -25.20 -5.11
C HIS A 324 9.97 -24.53 -3.80
N VAL A 325 8.67 -24.54 -3.51
CA VAL A 325 8.13 -24.15 -2.22
C VAL A 325 7.53 -25.40 -1.60
N ASP A 326 8.15 -25.88 -0.52
CA ASP A 326 7.59 -26.95 0.30
C ASP A 326 6.37 -26.42 1.04
N LEU A 327 5.20 -26.70 0.47
CA LEU A 327 3.93 -26.48 1.13
C LEU A 327 3.56 -27.75 1.88
N PRO A 328 3.24 -27.68 3.19
CA PRO A 328 2.76 -28.85 3.90
C PRO A 328 1.44 -29.32 3.26
N PRO A 329 1.21 -30.63 3.18
CA PRO A 329 -0.01 -31.16 2.58
C PRO A 329 -1.22 -30.65 3.38
N ALA A 330 -2.25 -30.20 2.66
CA ALA A 330 -3.51 -29.82 3.29
C ALA A 330 -4.16 -31.05 3.93
N ASP A 331 -4.68 -30.90 5.14
CA ASP A 331 -5.55 -31.89 5.78
C ASP A 331 -6.93 -31.82 5.10
N LEU A 332 -7.20 -32.86 4.31
CA LEU A 332 -8.45 -33.04 3.57
C LEU A 332 -9.39 -34.02 4.27
N THR A 333 -9.19 -34.29 5.56
CA THR A 333 -10.03 -35.19 6.36
C THR A 333 -10.83 -34.42 7.40
N ASN A 334 -10.28 -33.33 7.92
CA ASN A 334 -10.92 -32.51 8.94
C ASN A 334 -12.11 -31.71 8.37
N ARG A 335 -13.29 -31.90 8.97
CA ARG A 335 -14.56 -31.26 8.57
C ARG A 335 -15.01 -30.16 9.52
N ASP A 336 -14.29 -29.97 10.63
CA ASP A 336 -14.75 -29.12 11.71
C ASP A 336 -14.54 -27.65 11.36
N LEU A 337 -15.56 -26.84 11.64
CA LEU A 337 -15.40 -25.39 11.65
C LEU A 337 -14.77 -24.98 12.99
N ALA A 338 -13.70 -24.19 12.95
CA ALA A 338 -13.08 -23.67 14.17
C ALA A 338 -13.23 -22.16 14.27
N MET A 339 -13.70 -21.67 15.42
CA MET A 339 -13.62 -20.24 15.75
C MET A 339 -12.16 -19.81 15.82
N LEU A 340 -11.86 -18.56 15.49
CA LEU A 340 -10.50 -18.01 15.63
C LEU A 340 -9.94 -18.19 17.05
N THR A 341 -10.78 -18.16 18.10
CA THR A 341 -10.35 -18.45 19.48
C THR A 341 -9.81 -19.86 19.70
N ARG A 342 -10.19 -20.82 18.84
CA ARG A 342 -9.82 -22.23 18.91
C ARG A 342 -8.75 -22.62 17.89
N MET A 343 -8.33 -21.69 17.04
CA MET A 343 -7.30 -21.92 16.04
C MET A 343 -5.92 -21.52 16.57
N ARG A 344 -4.89 -22.27 16.16
CA ARG A 344 -3.48 -22.04 16.47
C ARG A 344 -2.64 -22.12 15.20
N ALA A 345 -1.40 -21.64 15.26
CA ALA A 345 -0.45 -21.66 14.15
C ALA A 345 -0.28 -23.06 13.52
N LYS A 346 -0.34 -24.13 14.34
CA LYS A 346 -0.26 -25.53 13.89
C LYS A 346 -1.42 -25.97 12.98
N ASP A 347 -2.56 -25.28 13.02
CA ASP A 347 -3.74 -25.64 12.23
C ASP A 347 -3.65 -25.14 10.77
N VAL A 348 -2.46 -24.69 10.34
CA VAL A 348 -2.16 -24.18 9.00
C VAL A 348 -2.55 -25.16 7.89
N THR A 349 -2.39 -26.46 8.12
CA THR A 349 -2.75 -27.50 7.15
C THR A 349 -4.25 -27.72 7.05
N ILE A 350 -5.04 -27.26 8.02
CA ILE A 350 -6.50 -27.41 8.04
C ILE A 350 -7.16 -26.16 7.47
N TYR A 351 -6.78 -24.97 7.96
CA TYR A 351 -7.47 -23.69 7.68
C TYR A 351 -6.62 -22.65 6.93
N GLY A 352 -5.35 -22.96 6.66
CA GLY A 352 -4.42 -22.06 6.00
C GLY A 352 -3.72 -21.07 6.95
N THR A 353 -2.64 -20.46 6.45
CA THR A 353 -1.74 -19.60 7.24
C THR A 353 -2.44 -18.37 7.84
N LYS A 354 -3.31 -17.71 7.07
CA LYS A 354 -3.98 -16.49 7.53
C LYS A 354 -4.90 -16.74 8.71
N ALA A 355 -5.80 -17.71 8.58
CA ALA A 355 -6.79 -17.97 9.62
C ALA A 355 -6.12 -18.51 10.89
N SER A 356 -5.12 -19.40 10.73
CA SER A 356 -4.36 -19.99 11.83
C SER A 356 -3.55 -18.96 12.60
N ASN A 357 -2.82 -18.07 11.91
CA ASN A 357 -2.10 -16.97 12.57
C ASN A 357 -3.05 -15.92 13.18
N LEU A 358 -4.19 -15.66 12.55
CA LEU A 358 -5.20 -14.77 13.13
C LEU A 358 -5.78 -15.35 14.42
N GLY A 359 -5.96 -16.67 14.48
CA GLY A 359 -6.35 -17.37 15.71
C GLY A 359 -5.26 -17.32 16.79
N GLU A 360 -4.00 -17.45 16.39
CA GLU A 360 -2.84 -17.28 17.29
C GLU A 360 -2.81 -15.88 17.91
N ILE A 361 -2.89 -14.82 17.08
CA ILE A 361 -2.91 -13.43 17.55
C ILE A 361 -4.13 -13.17 18.43
N ARG A 362 -5.29 -13.71 18.06
CA ARG A 362 -6.51 -13.58 18.85
C ARG A 362 -6.37 -14.23 20.22
N THR A 363 -5.71 -15.37 20.29
CA THR A 363 -5.46 -16.09 21.54
C THR A 363 -4.45 -15.34 22.42
N ALA A 364 -3.42 -14.76 21.81
CA ALA A 364 -2.39 -13.99 22.53
C ALA A 364 -2.93 -12.72 23.22
N ALA A 365 -4.12 -12.24 22.84
CA ALA A 365 -4.82 -11.12 23.48
C ALA A 365 -3.93 -9.88 23.70
N LEU A 366 -3.13 -9.53 22.69
CA LEU A 366 -2.16 -8.43 22.79
C LEU A 366 -2.85 -7.07 23.05
N PRO A 367 -2.34 -6.25 23.99
CA PRO A 367 -2.88 -4.92 24.25
C PRO A 367 -2.96 -4.06 22.99
N GLY A 368 -4.11 -3.41 22.77
CA GLY A 368 -4.33 -2.54 21.61
C GLY A 368 -4.62 -3.27 20.28
N VAL A 369 -4.61 -4.60 20.27
CA VAL A 369 -4.91 -5.41 19.07
C VAL A 369 -6.32 -5.99 19.18
N ASN A 370 -7.25 -5.45 18.39
CA ASN A 370 -8.62 -5.96 18.35
C ASN A 370 -8.83 -6.86 17.11
N ILE A 371 -8.99 -8.17 17.33
CA ILE A 371 -9.28 -9.14 16.27
C ILE A 371 -10.79 -9.45 16.26
N PRO A 372 -11.50 -9.16 15.15
CA PRO A 372 -12.93 -9.47 15.04
C PRO A 372 -13.25 -10.96 15.20
N ASP A 373 -14.51 -11.22 15.56
CA ASP A 373 -15.07 -12.56 15.53
C ASP A 373 -15.03 -13.19 14.13
N GLY A 374 -14.77 -14.49 14.10
CA GLY A 374 -14.68 -15.25 12.87
C GLY A 374 -14.36 -16.71 13.12
N PHE A 375 -14.43 -17.50 12.06
CA PHE A 375 -14.11 -18.92 12.04
C PHE A 375 -13.38 -19.29 10.75
N GLY A 376 -12.62 -20.38 10.79
CA GLY A 376 -11.98 -21.01 9.63
C GLY A 376 -12.87 -22.10 9.03
N LEU A 377 -12.89 -22.17 7.70
CA LEU A 377 -13.45 -23.28 6.93
C LEU A 377 -12.28 -24.20 6.53
N PRO A 378 -12.32 -25.51 6.84
CA PRO A 378 -11.22 -26.40 6.52
C PRO A 378 -11.13 -26.66 5.01
N PHE A 379 -9.93 -26.99 4.51
CA PHE A 379 -9.69 -27.28 3.09
C PHE A 379 -10.53 -28.45 2.55
N PHE A 380 -10.97 -29.36 3.42
CA PHE A 380 -11.91 -30.45 3.10
C PHE A 380 -13.08 -29.98 2.21
N TYR A 381 -13.76 -28.90 2.61
CA TYR A 381 -14.95 -28.44 1.89
C TYR A 381 -14.63 -27.87 0.51
N TYR A 382 -13.48 -27.22 0.37
CA TYR A 382 -13.04 -26.69 -0.93
C TYR A 382 -12.71 -27.82 -1.91
N VAL A 383 -11.94 -28.83 -1.48
CA VAL A 383 -11.58 -29.96 -2.34
C VAL A 383 -12.81 -30.82 -2.67
N ARG A 384 -13.70 -31.04 -1.70
CA ARG A 384 -14.98 -31.72 -1.94
C ARG A 384 -15.82 -31.00 -2.99
N HIS A 385 -15.95 -29.67 -2.90
CA HIS A 385 -16.68 -28.87 -3.89
C HIS A 385 -16.08 -29.01 -5.29
N LEU A 386 -14.75 -28.96 -5.41
CA LEU A 386 -14.11 -29.15 -6.72
C LEU A 386 -14.36 -30.54 -7.29
N ARG A 387 -14.21 -31.59 -6.49
CA ARG A 387 -14.42 -32.99 -6.90
C ARG A 387 -15.85 -33.31 -7.29
N GLN A 388 -16.82 -32.86 -6.49
CA GLN A 388 -18.25 -33.08 -6.75
C GLN A 388 -18.70 -32.52 -8.10
N HIS A 389 -18.05 -31.44 -8.55
CA HIS A 389 -18.38 -30.75 -9.80
C HIS A 389 -17.37 -31.01 -10.93
N GLY A 390 -16.46 -31.98 -10.76
CA GLY A 390 -15.44 -32.34 -11.75
C GLY A 390 -14.45 -31.21 -12.09
N LEU A 391 -14.36 -30.18 -11.24
CA LEU A 391 -13.52 -29.01 -11.47
C LEU A 391 -12.05 -29.27 -11.13
N ASP A 392 -11.77 -30.25 -10.28
CA ASP A 392 -10.43 -30.73 -9.99
C ASP A 392 -9.76 -31.35 -11.23
N ALA A 393 -10.47 -32.20 -11.98
CA ALA A 393 -9.99 -32.74 -13.25
C ALA A 393 -9.70 -31.63 -14.27
N ARG A 394 -10.52 -30.58 -14.31
CA ARG A 394 -10.26 -29.39 -15.14
C ARG A 394 -8.99 -28.64 -14.71
N VAL A 395 -8.76 -28.49 -13.40
CA VAL A 395 -7.54 -27.87 -12.87
C VAL A 395 -6.32 -28.68 -13.29
N GLU A 396 -6.36 -30.00 -13.13
CA GLU A 396 -5.27 -30.91 -13.55
C GLU A 396 -4.98 -30.82 -15.05
N ALA A 397 -6.02 -30.86 -15.89
CA ALA A 397 -5.85 -30.72 -17.34
C ALA A 397 -5.24 -29.36 -17.71
N MET A 398 -5.69 -28.28 -17.06
CA MET A 398 -5.16 -26.94 -17.27
C MET A 398 -3.69 -26.84 -16.85
N LEU A 399 -3.30 -27.43 -15.72
CA LEU A 399 -1.91 -27.39 -15.23
C LEU A 399 -0.95 -28.24 -16.09
N ARG A 400 -1.44 -29.31 -16.73
CA ARG A 400 -0.65 -30.14 -17.65
C ARG A 400 -0.48 -29.51 -19.03
N ASP A 401 -1.34 -28.59 -19.42
CA ASP A 401 -1.22 -27.89 -20.70
C ASP A 401 0.03 -26.99 -20.69
N PRO A 402 1.00 -27.18 -21.61
CA PRO A 402 2.21 -26.36 -21.66
C PRO A 402 1.93 -24.85 -21.78
N ARG A 403 0.81 -24.47 -22.39
CA ARG A 403 0.36 -23.07 -22.51
C ARG A 403 0.07 -22.43 -21.17
N PHE A 404 -0.23 -23.22 -20.14
CA PHE A 404 -0.40 -22.66 -18.79
C PHE A 404 0.88 -22.01 -18.29
N ALA A 405 2.06 -22.51 -18.66
CA ALA A 405 3.32 -21.86 -18.29
C ALA A 405 3.67 -20.70 -19.22
N THR A 406 3.38 -20.82 -20.52
CA THR A 406 3.96 -19.98 -21.57
C THR A 406 3.03 -18.92 -22.17
N ASP A 407 1.71 -19.08 -22.07
CA ASP A 407 0.72 -18.19 -22.67
C ASP A 407 -0.13 -17.51 -21.59
N THR A 408 0.26 -16.27 -21.29
CA THR A 408 -0.40 -15.43 -20.28
C THR A 408 -1.85 -15.10 -20.64
N ALA A 409 -2.16 -14.86 -21.92
CA ALA A 409 -3.50 -14.46 -22.35
C ALA A 409 -4.47 -15.64 -22.26
N TRP A 410 -4.03 -16.81 -22.75
CA TRP A 410 -4.76 -18.06 -22.62
C TRP A 410 -4.98 -18.44 -21.15
N ARG A 411 -3.91 -18.41 -20.33
CA ARG A 411 -3.98 -18.69 -18.89
C ARG A 411 -4.98 -17.78 -18.17
N LYS A 412 -5.00 -16.49 -18.50
CA LYS A 412 -5.95 -15.52 -17.92
C LYS A 412 -7.40 -15.89 -18.28
N GLY A 413 -7.66 -16.26 -19.54
CA GLY A 413 -8.96 -16.73 -20.02
C GLY A 413 -9.44 -17.98 -19.29
N GLU A 414 -8.61 -19.01 -19.23
CA GLU A 414 -8.94 -20.28 -18.58
C GLU A 414 -9.16 -20.12 -17.07
N LEU A 415 -8.31 -19.35 -16.38
CA LEU A 415 -8.50 -19.04 -14.96
C LEU A 415 -9.79 -18.24 -14.71
N ALA A 416 -10.21 -17.37 -15.63
CA ALA A 416 -11.47 -16.64 -15.52
C ALA A 416 -12.67 -17.59 -15.68
N ALA A 417 -12.61 -18.51 -16.65
CA ALA A 417 -13.63 -19.52 -16.88
C ALA A 417 -13.74 -20.50 -15.70
N LEU A 418 -12.62 -20.98 -15.16
CA LEU A 418 -12.58 -21.82 -13.97
C LEU A 418 -13.21 -21.13 -12.75
N ARG A 419 -12.85 -19.87 -12.48
CA ARG A 419 -13.47 -19.10 -11.39
C ARG A 419 -14.97 -18.95 -11.56
N SER A 420 -15.44 -18.71 -12.79
CA SER A 420 -16.88 -18.64 -13.10
C SER A 420 -17.57 -19.97 -12.80
N ALA A 421 -16.95 -21.09 -13.20
CA ALA A 421 -17.49 -22.42 -12.93
C ALA A 421 -17.57 -22.73 -11.43
N ILE A 422 -16.52 -22.44 -10.64
CA ILE A 422 -16.50 -22.62 -9.19
C ILE A 422 -17.65 -21.86 -8.52
N VAL A 423 -17.91 -20.62 -8.96
CA VAL A 423 -18.97 -19.76 -8.40
C VAL A 423 -20.38 -20.21 -8.81
N LYS A 424 -20.54 -20.73 -10.03
CA LYS A 424 -21.84 -21.22 -10.54
C LYS A 424 -22.22 -22.58 -9.97
N ALA A 425 -21.23 -23.39 -9.60
CA ALA A 425 -21.45 -24.71 -9.03
C ALA A 425 -22.21 -24.59 -7.69
N PRO A 426 -23.30 -25.36 -7.49
CA PRO A 426 -24.11 -25.27 -6.29
C PRO A 426 -23.31 -25.72 -5.05
N LEU A 427 -23.47 -24.98 -3.95
CA LEU A 427 -22.87 -25.33 -2.67
C LEU A 427 -23.65 -26.47 -2.03
N ASP A 428 -22.94 -27.45 -1.50
CA ASP A 428 -23.51 -28.57 -0.76
C ASP A 428 -24.14 -28.09 0.55
N ALA A 429 -25.37 -28.53 0.82
CA ALA A 429 -26.14 -28.15 2.01
C ALA A 429 -25.39 -28.48 3.30
N ALA A 430 -24.62 -29.57 3.33
CA ALA A 430 -23.80 -29.95 4.48
C ALA A 430 -22.69 -28.94 4.81
N VAL A 431 -22.34 -28.04 3.88
CA VAL A 431 -21.42 -26.91 4.12
C VAL A 431 -22.20 -25.65 4.52
N LEU A 432 -23.37 -25.45 3.91
CA LEU A 432 -24.21 -24.29 4.18
C LEU A 432 -24.78 -24.32 5.59
N ASP A 433 -25.23 -25.48 6.08
CA ASP A 433 -25.90 -25.56 7.38
C ASP A 433 -24.96 -25.20 8.55
N PRO A 434 -23.71 -25.71 8.64
CA PRO A 434 -22.78 -25.30 9.69
C PRO A 434 -22.32 -23.84 9.57
N VAL A 435 -22.13 -23.34 8.33
CA VAL A 435 -21.77 -21.93 8.06
C VAL A 435 -22.92 -20.99 8.42
N GLN A 436 -24.17 -21.40 8.15
CA GLN A 436 -25.37 -20.69 8.53
C GLN A 436 -25.70 -20.87 10.02
N ALA A 437 -25.21 -21.90 10.69
CA ALA A 437 -25.38 -22.15 12.13
C ALA A 437 -24.29 -21.50 13.02
N GLY A 438 -23.21 -20.94 12.45
CA GLY A 438 -22.17 -20.21 13.18
C GLY A 438 -22.67 -18.98 13.98
N PRO A 439 -21.86 -18.32 14.82
CA PRO A 439 -22.33 -17.30 15.78
C PRO A 439 -23.00 -16.10 15.09
N PRO A 440 -24.11 -15.57 15.66
CA PRO A 440 -24.95 -14.55 15.02
C PRO A 440 -24.23 -13.23 14.67
N GLN A 441 -23.13 -12.90 15.37
CA GLN A 441 -22.31 -11.72 15.08
C GLN A 441 -21.56 -11.83 13.74
N ALA A 442 -21.16 -13.04 13.33
CA ALA A 442 -20.52 -13.31 12.04
C ALA A 442 -21.53 -13.31 10.86
N ARG A 443 -22.83 -13.54 11.14
CA ARG A 443 -23.88 -13.64 10.11
C ARG A 443 -24.37 -12.29 9.57
N ARG A 444 -24.25 -11.20 10.35
CA ARG A 444 -24.83 -9.89 9.97
C ARG A 444 -23.93 -9.04 9.05
N ARG A 445 -22.60 -9.19 9.11
CA ARG A 445 -21.60 -8.49 8.26
C ARG A 445 -20.24 -9.22 8.18
N GLY A 446 -20.21 -10.52 7.88
CA GLY A 446 -18.96 -11.27 7.74
C GLY A 446 -18.12 -10.83 6.52
N ARG A 447 -16.78 -10.69 6.68
CA ARG A 447 -15.85 -10.59 5.55
C ARG A 447 -15.31 -11.98 5.21
N VAL A 448 -15.59 -12.49 4.02
CA VAL A 448 -14.92 -13.68 3.47
C VAL A 448 -13.53 -13.28 2.99
N ARG A 449 -12.48 -13.95 3.49
CA ARG A 449 -11.09 -13.74 3.05
C ARG A 449 -10.51 -15.07 2.56
N SER A 450 -10.09 -15.14 1.29
CA SER A 450 -9.38 -16.28 0.70
C SER A 450 -7.91 -15.95 0.45
N LEU A 451 -7.08 -16.99 0.23
CA LEU A 451 -5.66 -16.90 -0.11
C LEU A 451 -5.39 -16.57 -1.59
N LEU A 452 -6.42 -16.50 -2.44
CA LEU A 452 -6.29 -16.04 -3.83
C LEU A 452 -7.15 -14.79 -4.08
N HIS A 453 -6.45 -13.67 -4.32
CA HIS A 453 -6.95 -12.35 -4.71
C HIS A 453 -7.62 -11.45 -3.65
N GLN A 454 -7.06 -10.25 -3.52
CA GLN A 454 -7.74 -9.08 -2.97
C GLN A 454 -8.80 -8.58 -3.98
N ARG A 455 -9.95 -8.16 -3.43
CA ARG A 455 -11.12 -7.51 -4.04
C ARG A 455 -11.97 -8.35 -5.01
N ARG A 456 -13.19 -8.67 -4.54
CA ARG A 456 -14.48 -8.38 -5.20
C ARG A 456 -15.57 -8.28 -4.12
N GLY A 457 -16.54 -7.38 -4.33
CA GLY A 457 -17.58 -6.98 -3.36
C GLY A 457 -18.57 -8.11 -2.98
N PRO A 458 -19.48 -7.86 -2.04
CA PRO A 458 -20.38 -8.89 -1.52
C PRO A 458 -21.39 -9.32 -2.58
N ALA A 459 -21.40 -10.61 -2.91
CA ALA A 459 -22.51 -11.25 -3.62
C ALA A 459 -23.76 -11.22 -2.73
N ARG A 460 -24.84 -10.60 -3.20
CA ARG A 460 -26.16 -10.66 -2.54
C ARG A 460 -26.74 -12.05 -2.76
N LEU A 461 -26.97 -12.81 -1.67
CA LEU A 461 -27.91 -13.92 -1.68
C LEU A 461 -29.33 -13.34 -1.89
N GLN A 462 -29.93 -13.57 -3.06
CA GLN A 462 -31.36 -13.35 -3.24
C GLN A 462 -32.13 -14.47 -2.54
N ARG A 463 -32.87 -14.12 -1.48
CA ARG A 463 -33.93 -14.98 -0.96
C ARG A 463 -35.11 -14.94 -1.92
N ARG A 464 -35.35 -16.03 -2.66
CA ARG A 464 -36.69 -16.30 -3.20
C ARG A 464 -37.55 -16.82 -2.05
N ARG A 465 -38.66 -16.15 -1.76
CA ARG A 465 -39.75 -16.70 -0.94
C ARG A 465 -40.59 -17.63 -1.84
N PRO A 466 -40.99 -18.82 -1.39
CA PRO A 466 -42.12 -19.53 -1.99
C PRO A 466 -43.44 -18.86 -1.54
N LEU A 467 -44.45 -18.99 -2.38
CA LEU A 467 -45.86 -18.67 -2.10
C LEU A 467 -46.38 -19.49 -0.92
#